data_AF-A0A9X3EN82-F1
#
_entry.id   AF-A0A9X3EN82-F1
#
_cell.length_a   1.000
_cell.length_b   1.000
_cell.length_c   1.000
_cell.angle_alpha   90.00
_cell.angle_beta   90.00
_cell.angle_gamma   90.00
#
_symmetry.space_group_name_H-M   'P 1'
#
loop_
_entity.id
_entity.type
_entity.pdbx_description
1 polymer ?
#
loop_
_entity_poly.entity_id
_entity_poly.type
_entity_poly.pdbx_seq_one_letter_code
_entity_poly.pdbx_strand_id
1 'polypeptide(L)' 'MSEAPRCPRCGCPEVQVTAGRGSACAPMPTPEALRCPQCENRGTRLPLHGRPIVRWEHEGPGAAEG' A
#
# COMPACT_ATOMS: atom_id res chain seq x y z
N MET A 1 -3.44 -12.70 -11.64
CA MET A 1 -2.21 -12.22 -10.97
C MET A 1 -2.51 -10.82 -10.47
N SER A 2 -2.62 -10.61 -9.15
CA SER A 2 -2.85 -9.28 -8.58
C SER A 2 -1.59 -8.44 -8.80
N GLU A 3 -1.67 -7.39 -9.60
CA GLU A 3 -0.56 -6.45 -9.80
C GLU A 3 -0.15 -5.89 -8.43
N ALA A 4 1.14 -5.99 -8.09
CA ALA A 4 1.66 -5.42 -6.86
C ALA A 4 1.49 -3.89 -6.92
N PRO A 5 1.02 -3.23 -5.85
CA PRO A 5 0.68 -1.81 -5.90
C PRO A 5 1.93 -0.97 -6.17
N ARG A 6 1.94 -0.19 -7.25
CA ARG A 6 3.03 0.76 -7.52
C ARG A 6 2.89 2.00 -6.64
N CYS A 7 4.01 2.58 -6.23
CA CYS A 7 3.98 3.85 -5.51
C CYS A 7 3.56 4.99 -6.46
N PRO A 8 2.46 5.71 -6.20
CA PRO A 8 2.00 6.79 -7.09
C PRO A 8 2.89 8.03 -7.05
N ARG A 9 3.79 8.14 -6.05
CA ARG A 9 4.67 9.31 -5.85
C ARG A 9 5.93 9.29 -6.69
N CYS A 10 6.52 8.12 -6.91
CA CYS A 10 7.77 7.97 -7.66
C CYS A 10 7.69 6.89 -8.75
N GLY A 11 6.56 6.19 -8.88
CA GLY A 11 6.39 5.09 -9.82
C GLY A 11 7.08 3.78 -9.40
N CYS A 12 7.70 3.72 -8.21
CA CYS A 12 8.42 2.54 -7.74
C CYS A 12 7.51 1.29 -7.71
N PRO A 13 7.87 0.19 -8.41
CA PRO A 13 7.09 -1.04 -8.43
C PRO A 13 7.33 -1.93 -7.21
N GLU A 14 8.47 -1.78 -6.54
CA GLU A 14 8.88 -2.60 -5.40
C GLU A 14 8.45 -1.98 -4.08
N VAL A 15 7.15 -2.02 -3.79
CA VAL A 15 6.64 -1.55 -2.49
C VAL A 15 6.73 -2.66 -1.44
N GLN A 16 7.21 -2.30 -0.26
CA GLN A 16 7.24 -3.19 0.89
C GLN A 16 5.83 -3.31 1.47
N VAL A 17 5.38 -4.55 1.69
CA VAL A 17 4.09 -4.85 2.31
C VAL A 17 4.34 -5.49 3.66
N THR A 18 3.90 -4.85 4.73
CA THR A 18 3.95 -5.39 6.08
C THR A 18 2.54 -5.78 6.49
N ALA A 19 2.28 -7.08 6.60
CA ALA A 19 1.00 -7.57 7.09
C ALA A 19 0.76 -7.07 8.53
N GLY A 20 -0.41 -6.48 8.77
CA GLY A 20 -0.84 -6.19 10.12
C GLY A 20 -1.00 -7.48 10.94
N ARG A 21 -0.94 -7.37 12.27
CA ARG A 21 -1.31 -8.49 13.14
C ARG A 21 -2.84 -8.64 13.10
N GLY A 22 -3.31 -9.66 12.40
CA GLY A 22 -4.70 -10.07 12.43
C GLY A 22 -5.02 -10.81 13.72
N SER A 23 -6.12 -10.47 14.36
CA SER A 23 -6.69 -11.32 15.41
C SER A 23 -7.44 -12.48 14.75
N ALA A 24 -7.24 -13.71 15.23
CA ALA A 24 -7.95 -14.89 14.72
C ALA A 24 -9.49 -14.76 14.83
N CYS A 25 -9.98 -13.88 15.69
CA CYS A 25 -11.41 -13.58 15.87
C CYS A 25 -11.92 -12.41 15.01
N ALA A 26 -11.09 -11.78 14.17
CA ALA A 26 -11.53 -10.67 13.34
C ALA A 26 -12.25 -11.22 12.09
N PRO A 27 -13.54 -10.90 11.89
CA PRO A 27 -14.29 -11.32 10.70
C PRO A 27 -13.85 -10.58 9.42
N MET A 28 -12.93 -9.61 9.55
CA MET A 28 -12.47 -8.73 8.48
C MET A 28 -11.02 -9.04 8.08
N PRO A 29 -10.67 -8.88 6.80
CA PRO A 29 -9.28 -9.00 6.36
C PRO A 29 -8.40 -7.97 7.09
N THR A 30 -7.20 -8.40 7.44
CA THR A 30 -6.27 -7.53 8.17
C THR A 30 -5.67 -6.50 7.22
N PRO A 31 -5.71 -5.19 7.56
CA PRO A 31 -5.03 -4.17 6.78
C PRO A 31 -3.52 -4.46 6.72
N GLU A 32 -2.95 -4.36 5.53
CA GLU A 32 -1.52 -4.45 5.27
C GLU A 32 -0.97 -3.03 5.12
N ALA A 33 0.13 -2.73 5.81
CA ALA A 33 0.83 -1.47 5.60
C ALA A 33 1.71 -1.58 4.34
N LEU A 34 1.70 -0.52 3.54
CA LEU A 34 2.56 -0.36 2.37
C LEU A 34 3.61 0.71 2.67
N ARG A 35 4.85 0.47 2.23
CA ARG A 35 5.92 1.47 2.26
C ARG A 35 6.73 1.42 0.96
N CYS A 36 6.92 2.56 0.34
CA CYS A 36 7.83 2.71 -0.78
C CYS A 36 9.26 2.86 -0.24
N PRO A 37 10.21 1.98 -0.62
CA PRO A 37 11.60 2.11 -0.17
C PRO A 37 12.33 3.31 -0.81
N GLN A 38 11.83 3.85 -1.92
CA GLN A 38 12.50 4.90 -2.69
C GLN A 38 12.19 6.32 -2.20
N CYS A 39 10.93 6.61 -1.89
CA CYS A 39 10.48 7.96 -1.47
C CYS A 39 9.81 7.96 -0.09
N GLU A 40 9.87 6.83 0.61
CA GLU A 40 9.28 6.61 1.93
C GLU A 40 7.76 6.85 2.02
N ASN A 41 7.09 7.01 0.88
CA ASN A 41 5.63 7.11 0.82
C ASN A 41 5.01 5.86 1.44
N ARG A 42 3.95 6.08 2.19
CA ARG A 42 3.28 5.05 2.97
C ARG A 42 1.87 4.87 2.45
N GLY A 43 1.30 3.70 2.69
CA GLY A 43 -0.06 3.40 2.30
C GLY A 43 -0.63 2.25 3.10
N THR A 44 -1.87 1.91 2.80
CA THR A 44 -2.58 0.79 3.38
C THR A 44 -3.26 0.02 2.26
N ARG A 45 -3.10 -1.30 2.28
CA ARG A 45 -3.82 -2.24 1.42
C ARG A 45 -4.79 -3.03 2.27
N LEU A 46 -6.04 -3.07 1.86
CA LEU A 46 -7.05 -3.94 2.43
C LEU A 46 -7.34 -5.07 1.43
N PRO A 47 -6.90 -6.31 1.70
CA PRO A 47 -7.11 -7.43 0.80
C PRO A 47 -8.55 -7.95 0.94
N LEU A 48 -9.51 -7.31 0.27
CA LEU A 48 -10.88 -7.80 0.18
C LEU A 48 -10.97 -8.97 -0.82
N HIS A 49 -11.87 -9.91 -0.56
CA HIS A 49 -12.17 -11.02 -1.48
C HIS A 49 -12.68 -10.49 -2.83
N GLY A 50 -11.77 -10.38 -3.80
CA GLY A 50 -12.05 -10.00 -5.19
C GLY A 50 -11.45 -8.66 -5.62
N ARG A 51 -11.36 -7.65 -4.73
CA ARG A 51 -10.84 -6.32 -5.09
C ARG A 51 -10.05 -5.71 -3.92
N PRO A 52 -8.70 -5.75 -3.93
CA PRO A 52 -7.94 -5.07 -2.89
C PRO A 52 -8.16 -3.56 -3.00
N ILE A 53 -8.42 -2.91 -1.87
CA ILE A 53 -8.44 -1.45 -1.78
C ILE A 53 -7.03 -1.02 -1.39
N VAL A 54 -6.44 -0.13 -2.18
CA VAL A 54 -5.13 0.44 -1.89
C VAL A 54 -5.31 1.93 -1.73
N ARG A 55 -4.77 2.49 -0.65
CA ARG A 55 -4.77 3.93 -0.38
C ARG A 55 -3.38 4.35 0.04
N TRP A 56 -2.82 5.35 -0.64
CA TRP A 56 -1.53 5.93 -0.31
C TRP A 56 -1.72 7.23 0.49
N GLU A 57 -0.75 7.57 1.34
CA GLU A 57 -0.75 8.86 2.06
C GLU A 57 -0.55 10.02 1.07
N HIS A 58 0.31 9.83 0.07
CA HIS A 58 0.49 10.76 -1.05
C HIS A 58 0.03 10.13 -2.36
N GLU A 59 -1.00 10.71 -2.97
CA GLU A 59 -1.55 10.31 -4.27
C GLU A 59 -1.08 11.30 -5.35
N GLY A 60 -0.05 10.93 -6.11
CA GLY A 60 0.49 11.73 -7.22
C GLY A 60 2.00 11.92 -7.13
N PRO A 61 2.68 12.21 -8.27
CA PRO A 61 4.10 12.48 -8.29
C PRO A 61 4.37 13.60 -7.29
N GLY A 62 5.29 13.37 -6.35
CA GLY A 62 5.66 14.42 -5.42
C GLY A 62 6.12 15.59 -6.26
N ALA A 63 5.44 16.73 -6.18
CA ALA A 63 5.99 17.96 -6.68
C ALA A 63 7.33 18.11 -5.94
N ALA A 64 8.42 17.78 -6.63
CA ALA A 64 9.72 18.30 -6.28
C ALA A 64 9.56 19.79 -6.52
N GLU A 65 9.21 20.52 -5.45
CA GLU A 65 9.36 21.96 -5.45
C GLU A 65 10.85 22.24 -5.73
N GLY A 66 11.08 23.12 -6.70
CA GLY A 66 12.37 23.41 -7.31
C GLY A 66 13.30 24.25 -6.44
#